data_AF-A0A7S0ETU5-F1
#
_entry.id   AF-A0A7S0ETU5-F1
#
_cell.length_a   1.000
_cell.length_b   1.000
_cell.length_c   1.000
_cell.angle_alpha   90.00
_cell.angle_beta   90.00
_cell.angle_gamma   90.00
#
_symmetry.space_group_name_H-M   'P 1'
#
loop_
_entity.id
_entity.type
_entity.pdbx_description
1 polymer ?
#
loop_
_entity_poly.entity_id
_entity_poly.type
_entity_poly.pdbx_seq_one_letter_code
_entity_poly.pdbx_strand_id
1 'polypeptide(L)'
;VRPASCKSVRATHALRARARRDQPYLHALLLMFSLPSVLLLSPRLHSPPRTGRIASIAPAARFEAFDWLDHWQPIAWARDVPLDKPTKITLFDVDYAVTRRLDREPLALLDRCPHRGAALSEGRVTSQGWLQCAYHGWAFDTGGACQSVPQQERAPPPA
;
A
#
# COMPACT_ATOMS: atom_id res chain seq x y z
N VAL A 1 -19.56 -15.36 12.98
CA VAL A 1 -18.48 -14.40 12.63
C VAL A 1 -18.76 -13.11 13.39
N ARG A 2 -17.91 -12.70 14.36
CA ARG A 2 -18.08 -11.39 15.02
C ARG A 2 -17.88 -10.30 13.96
N PRO A 3 -18.75 -9.29 13.85
CA PRO A 3 -18.50 -8.19 12.92
C PRO A 3 -17.18 -7.53 13.33
N ALA A 4 -16.24 -7.43 12.41
CA ALA A 4 -15.00 -6.72 12.68
C ALA A 4 -15.36 -5.28 13.07
N SER A 5 -14.99 -4.86 14.28
CA SER A 5 -15.13 -3.45 14.66
C SER A 5 -14.13 -2.65 13.85
N CYS A 6 -14.53 -1.46 13.40
CA CYS A 6 -13.66 -0.56 12.65
C CYS A 6 -12.26 -0.40 13.29
N LYS A 7 -12.18 -0.41 14.63
CA LYS A 7 -10.94 -0.27 15.39
C LYS A 7 -9.88 -1.36 15.13
N SER A 8 -10.27 -2.54 14.63
CA SER A 8 -9.35 -3.66 14.37
C SER A 8 -9.05 -3.88 12.88
N VAL A 9 -9.61 -3.05 11.98
CA VAL A 9 -9.52 -3.26 10.54
C VAL A 9 -8.60 -2.24 9.90
N ARG A 10 -7.63 -2.73 9.14
CA ARG A 10 -6.78 -1.94 8.25
C ARG A 10 -6.89 -2.47 6.82
N ALA A 11 -6.96 -1.57 5.85
CA ALA A 11 -6.52 -1.89 4.50
C ALA A 11 -5.02 -2.16 4.56
N THR A 12 -4.60 -3.38 4.27
CA THR A 12 -3.19 -3.79 4.31
C THR A 12 -2.38 -3.06 3.23
N HIS A 13 -1.09 -2.81 3.52
CA HIS A 13 -0.11 -2.13 2.66
C HIS A 13 -0.50 -0.73 2.20
N ALA A 14 -0.71 0.19 3.15
CA ALA A 14 -0.60 1.62 2.84
C ALA A 14 0.84 1.91 2.41
N LEU A 15 1.04 2.02 1.10
CA LEU A 15 2.33 2.41 0.53
C LEU A 15 2.54 3.88 0.84
N ARG A 16 3.77 4.27 1.19
CA ARG A 16 4.09 5.70 1.29
C ARG A 16 4.00 6.24 -0.12
N ALA A 17 2.98 7.03 -0.40
CA ALA A 17 2.87 7.79 -1.63
C ALA A 17 3.39 9.21 -1.35
N ARG A 18 4.24 9.73 -2.23
CA ARG A 18 4.68 11.14 -2.18
C ARG A 18 4.59 11.75 -3.56
N ALA A 19 4.15 13.00 -3.61
CA ALA A 19 4.37 13.85 -4.77
C ALA A 19 5.76 14.47 -4.66
N ARG A 20 6.64 14.25 -5.64
CA ARG A 20 7.93 14.98 -5.69
C ARG A 20 7.62 16.47 -5.89
N ARG A 21 8.00 17.31 -4.91
CA ARG A 21 7.74 18.77 -4.93
C ARG A 21 8.88 19.56 -5.59
N ASP A 22 10.00 18.93 -5.89
CA ASP A 22 11.26 19.58 -6.25
C ASP A 22 11.61 19.50 -7.75
N GLN A 23 10.69 19.08 -8.62
CA GLN A 23 10.82 19.22 -10.08
C GLN A 23 9.54 19.84 -10.69
N PRO A 24 9.58 21.08 -11.20
CA PRO A 24 8.39 21.82 -11.64
C PRO A 24 7.77 21.29 -12.95
N TYR A 25 8.41 20.33 -13.62
CA TYR A 25 7.93 19.73 -14.87
C TYR A 25 7.48 18.27 -14.70
N LEU A 26 7.76 17.67 -13.53
CA LEU A 26 7.55 16.25 -13.26
C LEU A 26 6.84 16.01 -11.91
N HIS A 27 5.56 16.38 -11.83
CA HIS A 27 4.73 15.96 -10.71
C HIS A 27 4.30 14.50 -10.89
N ALA A 28 5.20 13.54 -10.63
CA ALA A 28 4.86 12.12 -10.59
C ALA A 28 4.45 11.71 -9.17
N LEU A 29 3.46 10.81 -9.09
CA LEU A 29 3.14 10.05 -7.88
C LEU A 29 4.13 8.89 -7.78
N LEU A 30 4.84 8.83 -6.66
CA LEU A 30 5.78 7.76 -6.34
C LEU A 30 5.15 6.86 -5.26
N LEU A 31 5.36 5.55 -5.33
CA LEU A 31 5.05 4.59 -4.25
C LEU A 31 6.33 3.91 -3.74
N MET A 32 6.55 3.89 -2.42
CA MET A 32 7.48 2.92 -1.80
C MET A 32 6.71 1.73 -1.27
N PHE A 33 7.22 0.56 -1.62
CA PHE A 33 6.99 -0.66 -0.88
C PHE A 33 7.85 -0.64 0.38
N SER A 34 7.20 -0.90 1.51
CA SER A 34 7.89 -1.25 2.75
C SER A 34 7.34 -2.62 3.09
N LEU A 35 8.13 -3.67 2.86
CA LEU A 35 7.82 -4.97 3.42
C LEU A 35 7.81 -4.86 4.95
N PRO A 36 6.88 -5.51 5.67
CA PRO A 36 7.10 -5.80 7.08
C PRO A 36 8.23 -6.81 7.16
N SER A 37 9.23 -6.56 8.02
CA SER A 37 10.34 -7.48 8.27
C SER A 37 9.82 -8.87 8.65
N VAL A 38 9.73 -9.80 7.70
CA VAL A 38 9.48 -11.21 8.00
C VAL A 38 10.82 -11.80 8.43
N LEU A 39 10.92 -12.11 9.72
CA LEU A 39 12.00 -12.90 10.32
C LEU A 39 12.19 -14.20 9.53
N LEU A 40 13.26 -14.26 8.72
CA LEU A 40 13.78 -15.50 8.14
C LEU A 40 14.43 -16.32 9.27
N LEU A 41 13.67 -17.25 9.86
CA LEU A 41 14.25 -18.32 10.66
C LEU A 41 14.95 -19.29 9.69
N SER A 42 16.27 -19.19 9.57
CA SER A 42 17.09 -20.15 8.84
C SER A 42 17.11 -21.50 9.55
N PRO A 43 16.90 -22.65 8.87
CA PRO A 43 17.21 -23.95 9.45
C PRO A 43 18.74 -24.14 9.45
N ARG A 44 19.31 -24.50 10.60
CA ARG A 44 20.73 -24.88 10.71
C ARG A 44 20.94 -26.24 10.05
N LEU A 45 21.42 -26.24 8.81
CA LEU A 45 21.98 -27.45 8.20
C LEU A 45 23.40 -27.66 8.75
N HIS A 46 23.63 -28.83 9.32
CA HIS A 46 24.94 -29.29 9.79
C HIS A 46 25.91 -29.42 8.60
N SER A 47 27.10 -28.82 8.71
CA SER A 47 28.17 -28.94 7.71
C SER A 47 28.93 -30.27 7.86
N PRO A 48 29.20 -31.02 6.77
CA PRO A 48 30.14 -32.14 6.79
C PRO A 48 31.61 -31.65 6.80
N PRO A 49 32.59 -32.51 7.17
CA PRO A 49 33.98 -32.09 7.38
C PRO A 49 34.72 -31.74 6.07
N ARG A 50 35.64 -30.79 6.20
CA ARG A 50 36.47 -30.18 5.15
C ARG A 50 37.42 -31.18 4.48
N THR A 51 37.36 -31.29 3.17
CA THR A 51 38.44 -31.79 2.31
C THR A 51 38.80 -30.74 1.25
N GLY A 52 40.10 -30.48 1.10
CA GLY A 52 40.75 -29.92 -0.10
C GLY A 52 40.33 -28.52 -0.56
N ARG A 53 41.10 -27.50 -0.16
CA ARG A 53 40.95 -26.11 -0.62
C ARG A 53 41.55 -25.95 -2.02
N ILE A 54 40.72 -25.95 -3.06
CA ILE A 54 41.07 -25.25 -4.31
C ILE A 54 40.63 -23.80 -4.10
N ALA A 55 41.57 -22.85 -4.17
CA ALA A 55 41.26 -21.44 -4.13
C ALA A 55 40.50 -21.09 -5.43
N SER A 56 39.17 -21.15 -5.35
CA SER A 56 38.31 -20.51 -6.34
C SER A 56 38.63 -19.02 -6.28
N ILE A 57 39.24 -18.50 -7.35
CA ILE A 57 39.21 -17.08 -7.65
C ILE A 57 37.75 -16.80 -8.02
N ALA A 58 36.91 -16.60 -7.01
CA ALA A 58 35.57 -16.10 -7.22
C ALA A 58 35.72 -14.70 -7.85
N PRO A 59 35.07 -14.41 -8.99
CA PRO A 59 35.12 -13.07 -9.53
C PRO A 59 34.59 -12.11 -8.46
N ALA A 60 35.44 -11.16 -8.07
CA ALA A 60 35.07 -10.09 -7.18
C ALA A 60 33.87 -9.33 -7.80
N ALA A 61 32.88 -9.05 -6.95
CA ALA A 61 31.64 -8.34 -7.27
C ALA A 61 30.72 -9.05 -8.28
N ARG A 62 29.95 -10.02 -7.78
CA ARG A 62 28.57 -10.17 -8.26
C ARG A 62 27.89 -8.82 -8.00
N PHE A 63 27.36 -8.17 -9.03
CA PHE A 63 26.41 -7.08 -8.86
C PHE A 63 25.40 -7.52 -7.79
N GLU A 64 25.29 -6.77 -6.69
CA GLU A 64 24.19 -7.00 -5.76
C GLU A 64 22.90 -6.94 -6.57
N ALA A 65 22.07 -7.97 -6.48
CA ALA A 65 20.85 -8.03 -7.25
C ALA A 65 19.98 -6.84 -6.86
N PHE A 66 19.71 -5.94 -7.80
CA PHE A 66 18.86 -4.78 -7.56
C PHE A 66 17.44 -5.26 -7.21
N ASP A 67 17.01 -5.01 -5.98
CA ASP A 67 15.67 -5.33 -5.53
C ASP A 67 14.67 -4.25 -5.97
N TRP A 68 14.03 -4.47 -7.12
CA TRP A 68 13.02 -3.56 -7.66
C TRP A 68 11.85 -3.30 -6.69
N LEU A 69 11.60 -4.21 -5.74
CA LEU A 69 10.52 -4.08 -4.76
C LEU A 69 10.90 -3.20 -3.56
N ASP A 70 12.16 -2.84 -3.35
CA ASP A 70 12.57 -1.95 -2.23
C ASP A 70 12.87 -0.51 -2.69
N HIS A 71 12.33 -0.12 -3.86
CA HIS A 71 12.58 1.18 -4.47
C HIS A 71 11.29 1.94 -4.79
N TRP A 72 11.39 3.27 -4.85
CA TRP A 72 10.30 4.14 -5.30
C TRP A 72 9.95 3.87 -6.76
N GLN A 73 8.68 3.56 -7.03
CA GLN A 73 8.18 3.35 -8.39
C GLN A 73 7.29 4.51 -8.84
N PRO A 74 7.55 5.12 -10.02
CA PRO A 74 6.64 6.09 -10.61
C PRO A 74 5.42 5.36 -11.18
N ILE A 75 4.23 5.76 -10.75
CA ILE A 75 2.98 5.06 -11.11
C ILE A 75 2.01 5.87 -11.96
N ALA A 76 2.05 7.20 -11.86
CA ALA A 76 1.19 8.10 -12.61
C ALA A 76 1.71 9.53 -12.52
N TRP A 77 1.29 10.37 -13.45
CA TRP A 77 1.38 11.82 -13.27
C TRP A 77 0.30 12.28 -12.30
N ALA A 78 0.63 13.20 -11.40
CA ALA A 78 -0.30 13.76 -10.44
C ALA A 78 -1.52 14.39 -11.13
N ARG A 79 -1.33 15.07 -12.26
CA ARG A 79 -2.43 15.67 -13.04
C ARG A 79 -3.42 14.64 -13.60
N ASP A 80 -2.98 13.41 -13.83
CA ASP A 80 -3.80 12.33 -14.39
C ASP A 80 -4.58 11.60 -13.29
N VAL A 81 -4.24 11.84 -12.02
CA VAL A 81 -5.00 11.36 -10.86
C VAL A 81 -5.97 12.44 -10.39
N PRO A 82 -7.29 12.22 -10.51
CA PRO A 82 -8.30 13.17 -10.06
C PRO A 82 -8.23 13.40 -8.54
N LEU A 83 -8.76 14.55 -8.11
CA LEU A 83 -8.78 14.94 -6.69
C LEU A 83 -9.99 14.35 -5.94
N ASP A 84 -11.05 14.02 -6.66
CA ASP A 84 -12.38 13.68 -6.14
C ASP A 84 -12.69 12.18 -6.15
N LYS A 85 -11.92 11.38 -6.91
CA LYS A 85 -12.11 9.94 -6.99
C LYS A 85 -10.79 9.15 -6.93
N PRO A 86 -10.81 7.93 -6.40
CA PRO A 86 -9.69 7.02 -6.52
C PRO A 86 -9.45 6.59 -7.97
N THR A 87 -8.21 6.26 -8.28
CA THR A 87 -7.76 5.71 -9.56
C THR A 87 -7.14 4.36 -9.31
N LYS A 88 -7.54 3.36 -10.10
CA LYS A 88 -6.91 2.04 -10.10
C LYS A 88 -5.55 2.11 -10.78
N ILE A 89 -4.52 1.59 -10.14
CA ILE A 89 -3.16 1.45 -10.67
C ILE A 89 -2.70 0.03 -10.40
N THR A 90 -2.26 -0.67 -11.45
CA THR A 90 -1.67 -2.01 -11.32
C THR A 90 -0.15 -1.90 -11.38
N LEU A 91 0.52 -2.41 -10.36
CA LEU A 91 1.97 -2.43 -10.25
C LEU A 91 2.42 -3.80 -9.76
N PHE A 92 3.30 -4.47 -10.52
CA PHE A 92 3.74 -5.84 -10.24
C PHE A 92 2.57 -6.81 -10.02
N ASP A 93 1.56 -6.75 -10.90
CA ASP A 93 0.32 -7.54 -10.84
C ASP A 93 -0.52 -7.36 -9.57
N VAL A 94 -0.24 -6.30 -8.79
CA VAL A 94 -1.03 -5.90 -7.63
C VAL A 94 -1.80 -4.62 -7.94
N ASP A 95 -3.11 -4.67 -7.72
CA ASP A 95 -3.99 -3.53 -7.90
C ASP A 95 -3.99 -2.62 -6.66
N TYR A 96 -3.87 -1.32 -6.90
CA TYR A 96 -3.92 -0.27 -5.89
C TYR A 96 -4.99 0.77 -6.21
N ALA A 97 -5.71 1.20 -5.19
CA ALA A 97 -6.57 2.38 -5.24
C ALA A 97 -5.76 3.60 -4.77
N VAL A 98 -5.52 4.52 -5.69
CA VAL A 98 -4.69 5.72 -5.47
C VAL A 98 -5.55 6.98 -5.51
N THR A 99 -5.39 7.86 -4.52
CA THR A 99 -6.07 9.17 -4.49
C THR A 99 -5.04 10.29 -4.38
N ARG A 100 -5.26 11.39 -5.12
CA ARG A 100 -4.47 12.62 -4.98
C ARG A 100 -5.18 13.63 -4.08
N ARG A 101 -4.40 14.45 -3.37
CA ARG A 101 -4.88 15.57 -2.55
C ARG A 101 -4.03 16.81 -2.80
N LEU A 102 -4.61 17.99 -2.64
CA LEU A 102 -3.89 19.27 -2.78
C LEU A 102 -3.16 19.66 -1.49
N ASP A 103 -3.77 19.38 -0.35
CA ASP A 103 -3.37 19.81 0.99
C ASP A 103 -2.71 18.70 1.83
N ARG A 104 -2.69 17.47 1.32
CA ARG A 104 -2.24 16.27 2.04
C ARG A 104 -1.42 15.37 1.13
N GLU A 105 -0.70 14.44 1.77
CA GLU A 105 -0.04 13.38 1.02
C GLU A 105 -1.07 12.51 0.27
N PRO A 106 -0.73 12.05 -0.94
CA PRO A 106 -1.54 11.08 -1.65
C PRO A 106 -1.65 9.77 -0.85
N LEU A 107 -2.70 9.02 -1.15
CA LEU A 107 -2.98 7.72 -0.53
C LEU A 107 -2.90 6.65 -1.60
N ALA A 108 -2.30 5.51 -1.25
CA ALA A 108 -2.35 4.29 -2.03
C ALA A 108 -2.61 3.10 -1.10
N LEU A 109 -3.74 2.43 -1.32
CA LEU A 109 -4.13 1.21 -0.61
C LEU A 109 -4.26 0.08 -1.63
N LEU A 110 -4.14 -1.17 -1.21
CA LEU A 110 -4.57 -2.30 -2.03
C LEU A 110 -6.01 -2.05 -2.52
N ASP A 111 -6.28 -2.37 -3.77
CA ASP A 111 -7.60 -2.19 -4.38
C ASP A 111 -8.59 -3.28 -3.96
N ARG A 112 -8.68 -3.52 -2.64
CA ARG A 112 -9.44 -4.60 -2.06
C ARG A 112 -9.91 -4.22 -0.67
N CYS A 113 -11.22 -4.03 -0.52
CA CYS A 113 -11.83 -3.73 0.76
C CYS A 113 -11.67 -4.93 1.72
N PRO A 114 -11.12 -4.74 2.93
CA PRO A 114 -10.90 -5.85 3.88
C PRO A 114 -12.21 -6.46 4.42
N HIS A 115 -13.37 -5.82 4.17
CA HIS A 115 -14.66 -6.36 4.56
C HIS A 115 -15.07 -7.56 3.68
N ARG A 116 -15.17 -7.38 2.35
CA ARG A 116 -15.64 -8.41 1.41
C ARG A 116 -14.96 -8.39 0.04
N GLY A 117 -13.82 -7.71 -0.06
CA GLY A 117 -12.99 -7.73 -1.25
C GLY A 117 -13.42 -6.82 -2.40
N ALA A 118 -14.46 -6.00 -2.23
CA ALA A 118 -14.84 -5.01 -3.25
C ALA A 118 -13.68 -4.07 -3.60
N ALA A 119 -13.58 -3.67 -4.87
CA ALA A 119 -12.57 -2.72 -5.31
C ALA A 119 -12.77 -1.37 -4.61
N LEU A 120 -11.69 -0.86 -4.01
CA LEU A 120 -11.70 0.46 -3.37
C LEU A 120 -11.61 1.58 -4.41
N SER A 121 -11.07 1.29 -5.59
CA SER A 121 -10.97 2.19 -6.75
C SER A 121 -12.31 2.51 -7.39
N GLU A 122 -13.34 1.71 -7.12
CA GLU A 122 -14.73 2.01 -7.50
C GLU A 122 -15.42 2.93 -6.47
N GLY A 123 -14.73 3.23 -5.36
CA GLY A 123 -15.21 4.07 -4.27
C GLY A 123 -15.16 5.56 -4.56
N ARG A 124 -15.16 6.34 -3.46
CA ARG A 124 -15.07 7.81 -3.50
C ARG A 124 -14.17 8.34 -2.41
N VAL A 125 -13.74 9.59 -2.57
CA VAL A 125 -13.05 10.34 -1.51
C VAL A 125 -14.09 11.09 -0.67
N THR A 126 -14.09 10.90 0.65
CA THR A 126 -14.96 11.65 1.56
C THR A 126 -14.47 13.08 1.78
N SER A 127 -15.31 13.95 2.34
CA SER A 127 -14.93 15.33 2.71
C SER A 127 -13.80 15.39 3.74
N GLN A 128 -13.70 14.40 4.63
CA GLN A 128 -12.58 14.23 5.57
C GLN A 128 -11.29 13.80 4.89
N GLY A 129 -11.39 13.37 3.63
CA GLY A 129 -10.28 12.85 2.86
C GLY A 129 -9.96 11.39 3.14
N TRP A 130 -10.98 10.57 3.38
CA TRP A 130 -10.85 9.12 3.50
C TRP A 130 -11.27 8.43 2.20
N LEU A 131 -10.71 7.25 1.94
CA LEU A 131 -11.15 6.40 0.84
C LEU A 131 -12.34 5.57 1.30
N GLN A 132 -13.51 5.83 0.71
CA GLN A 132 -14.75 5.14 1.05
C GLN A 132 -15.11 4.09 0.00
N CYS A 133 -15.28 2.86 0.45
CA CYS A 133 -15.68 1.71 -0.38
C CYS A 133 -17.10 1.89 -0.92
N ALA A 134 -17.29 1.68 -2.23
CA ALA A 134 -18.59 1.77 -2.89
C ALA A 134 -19.61 0.73 -2.41
N TYR A 135 -19.16 -0.41 -1.90
CA TYR A 135 -20.07 -1.50 -1.54
C TYR A 135 -20.90 -1.18 -0.29
N HIS A 136 -20.22 -0.83 0.81
CA HIS A 136 -20.85 -0.68 2.12
C HIS A 136 -20.47 0.62 2.83
N GLY A 137 -19.75 1.52 2.16
CA GLY A 137 -19.39 2.81 2.74
C GLY A 137 -18.32 2.77 3.82
N TRP A 138 -17.62 1.64 4.00
CA TRP A 138 -16.47 1.56 4.91
C TRP A 138 -15.40 2.55 4.45
N ALA A 139 -14.92 3.42 5.34
CA ALA A 139 -13.98 4.48 5.02
C ALA A 139 -12.63 4.27 5.72
N PHE A 140 -11.55 4.50 4.99
CA PHE A 140 -10.17 4.29 5.43
C PHE A 140 -9.34 5.56 5.31
N ASP A 141 -8.52 5.86 6.31
CA ASP A 141 -7.59 6.99 6.28
C ASP A 141 -6.34 6.72 5.43
N THR A 142 -5.41 7.68 5.41
CA THR A 142 -4.16 7.60 4.66
C THR A 142 -3.20 6.51 5.17
N GLY A 143 -3.37 6.04 6.41
CA GLY A 143 -2.63 4.92 6.98
C GLY A 143 -3.35 3.57 6.79
N GLY A 144 -4.46 3.56 6.06
CA GLY A 144 -5.30 2.40 5.83
C GLY A 144 -6.17 2.01 7.02
N ALA A 145 -6.18 2.78 8.13
CA ALA A 145 -7.02 2.45 9.27
C ALA A 145 -8.49 2.74 8.94
N CYS A 146 -9.38 1.81 9.30
CA CYS A 146 -10.81 2.06 9.20
C CYS A 146 -11.19 3.21 10.15
N GLN A 147 -11.93 4.17 9.62
CA GLN A 147 -12.41 5.34 10.36
C GLN A 147 -13.93 5.38 10.50
N SER A 148 -14.68 4.81 9.54
CA SER A 148 -16.14 4.73 9.61
C SER A 148 -16.65 3.41 9.04
N VAL A 149 -17.65 2.86 9.72
CA VAL A 149 -18.49 1.74 9.28
C VAL A 149 -19.93 2.21 9.46
N PRO A 150 -20.59 2.71 8.41
CA PRO A 150 -21.93 3.30 8.53
C PRO A 150 -22.95 2.38 9.20
N GLN A 151 -22.81 1.06 9.02
CA GLN A 151 -23.69 0.04 9.63
C GLN A 151 -23.49 -0.15 11.14
N GLN A 152 -22.41 0.39 11.71
CA GLN A 152 -22.12 0.37 13.14
C GLN A 152 -22.35 1.73 13.80
N GLU A 153 -22.72 2.75 13.03
CA GLU A 153 -23.08 4.05 13.58
C GLU A 153 -24.43 3.90 14.31
N ARG A 154 -24.43 4.24 15.60
CA ARG A 154 -25.66 4.17 16.41
C ARG A 154 -26.60 5.24 15.88
N ALA A 155 -27.83 4.85 15.53
CA ALA A 155 -28.87 5.83 15.19
C ALA A 155 -28.98 6.86 16.34
N PRO A 156 -29.13 8.15 16.02
CA PRO A 156 -29.45 9.14 17.04
C PRO A 156 -30.72 8.67 17.78
N PRO A 157 -30.83 8.93 19.09
CA PRO A 157 -32.04 8.58 19.83
C PRO A 157 -33.26 9.18 19.12
N PRO A 158 -34.40 8.46 19.08
CA PRO A 158 -35.63 9.04 18.56
C PRO A 158 -35.95 10.34 19.32
N ALA A 159 -36.49 11.32 18.58
CA ALA A 159 -36.86 12.64 19.10
C ALA A 159 -37.90 12.55 20.23
#